data_AF-A0AAE4MGA2-F1
#
_entry.id   AF-A0AAE4MGA2-F1
#
_cell.length_a   1.000
_cell.length_b   1.000
_cell.length_c   1.000
_cell.angle_alpha   90.00
_cell.angle_beta   90.00
_cell.angle_gamma   90.00
#
_symmetry.space_group_name_H-M   'P 1'
#
loop_
_entity.id
_entity.type
_entity.pdbx_description
1 polymer ?
#
loop_
_entity_poly.entity_id
_entity_poly.type
_entity_poly.pdbx_seq_one_letter_code
_entity_poly.pdbx_strand_id
1 'polypeptide(L)' 'METPLISITMPTKVIRLDEDAIAISLKYGKTPSEGIRAMEAKLLEIDQSAKSIDMKALEKMIRSCVRDELEVLSRGY' A
#
# COMPACT_ATOMS: atom_id res chain seq x y z
N MET A 1 -38.82 -21.35 -13.31
CA MET A 1 -38.32 -20.01 -13.65
C MET A 1 -36.81 -20.10 -13.65
N GLU A 2 -36.19 -20.23 -14.82
CA GLU A 2 -34.73 -20.22 -14.94
C GLU A 2 -34.28 -18.76 -14.99
N THR A 3 -33.48 -18.34 -14.01
CA THR A 3 -32.87 -17.01 -14.02
C THR A 3 -31.82 -16.95 -15.13
N PRO A 4 -31.89 -16.00 -16.07
CA PRO A 4 -30.87 -15.89 -17.10
C PRO A 4 -29.54 -15.50 -16.45
N LEU A 5 -28.52 -16.33 -16.65
CA LEU A 5 -27.13 -15.99 -16.35
C LEU A 5 -26.75 -14.81 -17.25
N ILE A 6 -26.68 -13.62 -16.66
CA ILE A 6 -26.18 -12.43 -17.33
C ILE A 6 -24.69 -12.68 -17.60
N SER A 7 -24.38 -13.11 -18.83
CA SER A 7 -23.02 -13.09 -19.36
C SER A 7 -22.60 -11.63 -19.49
N ILE A 8 -21.93 -11.10 -18.47
CA ILE A 8 -21.32 -9.78 -18.51
C ILE A 8 -20.11 -9.89 -19.45
N THR A 9 -20.36 -9.70 -20.74
CA THR A 9 -19.27 -9.58 -21.72
C THR A 9 -18.70 -8.17 -21.60
N MET A 10 -17.67 -7.99 -20.77
CA MET A 10 -16.94 -6.73 -20.70
C MET A 10 -16.25 -6.47 -22.05
N PRO A 11 -16.28 -5.23 -22.59
CA PRO A 11 -15.59 -4.91 -23.83
C PRO A 11 -14.09 -5.16 -23.66
N THR A 12 -13.54 -6.09 -24.45
CA THR A 12 -12.11 -6.40 -24.44
C THR A 12 -11.35 -5.25 -25.11
N LYS A 13 -10.69 -4.41 -24.31
CA LYS A 13 -9.80 -3.37 -24.83
C LYS A 13 -8.43 -3.97 -25.10
N VAL A 14 -8.01 -4.00 -26.37
CA VAL A 14 -6.66 -4.40 -26.74
C VAL A 14 -5.71 -3.24 -26.43
N ILE A 15 -4.71 -3.50 -25.59
CA ILE A 15 -3.68 -2.54 -25.21
C ILE A 15 -2.35 -3.09 -25.68
N ARG A 16 -1.54 -2.26 -26.35
CA ARG A 16 -0.17 -2.61 -26.68
C ARG A 16 0.69 -2.33 -25.47
N LEU A 17 1.45 -3.35 -25.06
CA LEU A 17 2.46 -3.24 -24.03
C LEU A 17 3.81 -3.44 -24.68
N ASP A 18 4.80 -2.71 -24.16
CA ASP A 18 6.20 -2.98 -24.48
C ASP A 18 6.58 -4.37 -23.98
N GLU A 19 7.49 -5.05 -24.67
CA GLU A 19 7.98 -6.37 -24.27
C GLU A 19 8.62 -6.32 -22.89
N ASP A 20 9.33 -5.23 -22.57
CA ASP A 20 9.92 -5.03 -21.25
C ASP A 20 8.84 -4.91 -20.16
N ALA A 21 7.75 -4.20 -20.45
CA ALA A 21 6.63 -4.07 -19.52
C ALA A 21 5.95 -5.41 -19.26
N ILE A 22 5.82 -6.25 -20.29
CA ILE A 22 5.30 -7.62 -20.14
C ILE A 22 6.25 -8.43 -19.26
N ALA A 23 7.55 -8.41 -19.55
CA ALA A 23 8.55 -9.15 -18.78
C ALA A 23 8.59 -8.72 -17.30
N ILE A 24 8.46 -7.42 -17.02
CA ILE A 24 8.37 -6.90 -15.65
C ILE A 24 7.10 -7.41 -14.98
N SER A 25 5.93 -7.33 -15.62
CA SER A 25 4.67 -7.77 -15.03
C SER A 25 4.69 -9.27 -14.67
N LEU A 26 5.31 -10.10 -15.51
CA LEU A 26 5.42 -11.55 -15.29
C LEU A 26 6.33 -11.93 -14.11
N LYS A 27 7.15 -11.00 -13.59
CA LYS A 27 7.88 -11.23 -12.34
C LYS A 27 6.96 -11.24 -11.12
N TYR A 28 5.76 -10.65 -11.23
CA TYR A 28 4.81 -10.49 -10.13
C TYR A 28 3.57 -11.40 -10.26
N GLY A 29 3.43 -12.18 -11.34
CA GLY A 29 2.29 -13.08 -11.56
C GLY A 29 2.44 -13.93 -12.81
N LYS A 30 1.56 -14.93 -13.00
CA LYS A 30 1.64 -15.86 -14.15
C LYS A 30 1.11 -15.23 -15.45
N THR A 31 0.33 -14.16 -15.32
CA THR A 31 -0.20 -13.38 -16.44
C THR A 31 0.08 -11.90 -16.25
N PRO A 32 0.13 -11.09 -17.33
CA PRO A 32 0.33 -9.65 -17.20
C PRO A 32 -0.71 -8.98 -16.30
N SER A 33 -1.98 -9.38 -16.41
CA SER A 33 -3.07 -8.85 -15.57
C SER A 33 -2.87 -9.14 -14.09
N GLU A 34 -2.44 -10.36 -13.76
CA GLU A 34 -2.13 -10.75 -12.37
C GLU A 34 -0.92 -9.97 -11.84
N GLY A 35 0.13 -9.87 -12.66
CA GLY A 35 1.34 -9.12 -12.32
C GLY A 35 1.08 -7.63 -12.08
N ILE A 36 0.26 -6.99 -12.91
CA ILE A 36 -0.13 -5.58 -12.75
C ILE A 36 -0.92 -5.38 -11.45
N ARG A 37 -1.88 -6.27 -11.14
CA ARG A 37 -2.65 -6.17 -9.88
C ARG A 37 -1.78 -6.39 -8.64
N ALA A 38 -0.85 -7.35 -8.68
CA ALA A 38 0.09 -7.58 -7.60
C ALA A 38 1.03 -6.39 -7.39
N MET A 39 1.45 -5.74 -8.48
CA MET A 39 2.25 -4.52 -8.43
C MET A 39 1.47 -3.36 -7.80
N GLU A 40 0.22 -3.12 -8.22
CA GLU A 40 -0.66 -2.10 -7.64
C GLU A 40 -0.88 -2.32 -6.14
N ALA A 41 -1.14 -3.56 -5.72
CA ALA A 41 -1.27 -3.90 -4.30
C ALA A 41 -0.03 -3.53 -3.49
N LYS A 42 1.18 -3.86 -4.00
CA LYS A 42 2.44 -3.50 -3.32
C LYS A 42 2.67 -1.99 -3.25
N LEU A 43 2.31 -1.24 -4.30
CA LEU A 43 2.40 0.22 -4.27
C LEU A 43 1.45 0.81 -3.22
N LEU A 44 0.24 0.28 -3.11
CA LEU A 44 -0.72 0.69 -2.08
C LEU A 44 -0.24 0.35 -0.66
N GLU A 45 0.37 -0.81 -0.46
CA GLU A 45 0.97 -1.19 0.83
C GLU A 45 2.11 -0.22 1.22
N ILE A 46 2.98 0.14 0.27
CA ILE A 46 4.06 1.09 0.50
C ILE A 46 3.49 2.48 0.82
N ASP A 47 2.49 2.95 0.08
CA ASP A 47 1.85 4.24 0.33
C ASP A 47 1.15 4.29 1.70
N GLN A 48 0.51 3.19 2.10
CA GLN A 48 -0.11 3.07 3.42
C GLN A 48 0.96 3.02 4.53
N SER A 49 2.06 2.31 4.31
CA SER A 49 3.19 2.27 5.23
C SER A 49 3.93 3.61 5.32
N ALA A 50 3.98 4.38 4.24
CA ALA A 50 4.57 5.72 4.23
C ALA A 50 3.66 6.73 4.94
N LYS A 51 2.34 6.53 4.90
CA LYS A 51 1.35 7.35 5.60
C LYS A 51 1.17 6.98 7.07
N SER A 52 1.63 5.80 7.52
CA SER A 52 1.36 5.29 8.86
C SER A 52 2.27 5.85 9.96
N ILE A 53 3.32 6.58 9.61
CA ILE A 53 4.14 7.31 10.59
C ILE A 53 3.69 8.76 10.60
N ASP A 54 2.67 9.05 11.42
CA ASP A 54 2.36 10.43 11.79
C ASP A 54 3.54 10.99 12.60
N MET A 55 4.49 11.60 11.89
CA MET A 55 5.71 12.18 12.46
C MET A 55 5.38 13.20 13.56
N LYS A 56 4.22 13.87 13.51
CA LYS A 56 3.79 14.79 14.58
C LYS A 56 3.37 14.04 15.84
N ALA A 57 2.68 12.91 15.69
CA ALA A 57 2.34 12.06 16.82
C ALA A 57 3.60 11.47 17.46
N LEU A 58 4.57 11.04 16.65
CA LEU A 58 5.87 10.54 17.11
C LEU A 58 6.66 11.63 17.84
N GLU A 59 6.77 12.84 17.26
CA GLU A 59 7.46 13.97 17.90
C GLU A 59 6.82 14.35 19.24
N LYS A 60 5.48 14.37 19.31
CA LYS A 60 4.75 14.64 20.55
C LYS A 60 5.04 13.57 21.59
N MET A 61 5.07 12.30 21.20
CA MET A 61 5.38 11.18 22.11
C MET A 61 6.79 11.30 22.69
N ILE A 62 7.80 11.56 21.83
CA ILE A 62 9.19 11.75 22.25
C ILE A 62 9.29 12.95 23.20
N ARG A 63 8.66 14.07 22.86
CA ARG A 63 8.70 15.29 23.69
C ARG A 63 8.04 15.09 25.06
N SER A 64 6.92 14.36 25.11
CA SER A 64 6.28 14.00 26.38
C SER A 64 7.18 13.11 27.22
N CYS A 65 7.74 12.04 26.64
CA CYS A 65 8.65 11.13 27.34
C CYS A 65 9.85 11.88 27.96
N VAL A 66 10.50 12.75 27.18
CA VAL A 66 11.64 13.56 27.65
C VAL A 66 11.21 14.53 28.76
N ARG A 67 10.03 15.15 28.65
CA ARG A 67 9.51 16.03 29.71
C ARG A 67 9.23 15.25 30.99
N ASP A 68 8.59 14.10 30.87
CA ASP A 68 8.23 13.26 32.02
C ASP A 68 9.50 12.78 32.74
N GLU A 69 10.53 12.35 32.00
CA GLU A 69 11.83 12.00 32.58
C GLU A 69 12.52 13.20 33.25
N LEU A 70 12.48 14.38 32.63
CA LEU A 70 13.04 15.60 33.21
C LEU A 70 12.28 16.08 34.46
N GLU A 71 10.96 15.93 34.51
CA GLU A 71 10.16 16.24 35.70
C GLU A 71 10.43 15.26 36.85
N VAL A 72 10.64 13.97 36.53
CA VAL A 72 11.07 12.98 37.54
C VAL A 72 12.45 13.34 38.09
N LEU A 73 13.39 13.72 37.23
CA LEU A 73 14.72 14.19 37.65
C LEU A 73 14.65 15.50 38.45
N SER A 74 13.76 16.43 38.09
CA SER A 74 13.62 17.71 38.81
C SER A 74 12.87 17.56 40.13
N ARG A 75 12.10 16.49 40.33
CA ARG A 75 11.37 16.18 41.57
C ARG A 75 12.19 15.34 42.56
N GLY A 76 13.44 14.96 42.23
CA GLY A 76 14.23 14.09 43.07
C GLY A 76 15.74 14.14 42.82
N TYR A 77 16.33 15.33 43.02
CA TYR A 77 17.27 15.54 44.12
C TYR A 77 16.64 16.56 45.08
#